data_AF-A0A5S3XXY4-F1
#
_entry.id   AF-A0A5S3XXY4-F1
#
_cell.length_a   1.000
_cell.length_b   1.000
_cell.length_c   1.000
_cell.angle_alpha   90.00
_cell.angle_beta   90.00
_cell.angle_gamma   90.00
#
_symmetry.space_group_name_H-M   'P 1'
#
loop_
_entity.id
_entity.type
_entity.pdbx_description
1 polymer ?
#
loop_
_entity_poly.entity_id
_entity_poly.type
_entity_poly.pdbx_seq_one_letter_code
_entity_poly.pdbx_strand_id
1 'polypeptide(L)' 'MPTSEVCQWLSLYNEEPCLQVIRRTWSSEGIVSFARLISPGSKYRLGGHLTFKRH' A
#
# COMPACT_ATOMS: atom_id res chain seq x y z
N MET A 1 12.48 3.03 4.24
CA MET A 1 12.06 2.81 5.64
C MET A 1 10.94 3.78 5.98
N PRO A 2 10.01 3.45 6.89
CA PRO A 2 8.96 4.39 7.32
C PRO A 2 9.58 5.64 7.94
N THR A 3 8.90 6.79 7.84
CA THR A 3 9.28 8.00 8.56
C THR A 3 8.91 7.86 10.04
N SER A 4 9.49 8.70 10.91
CA SER A 4 9.15 8.70 12.35
C SER A 4 7.66 8.91 12.62
N GLU A 5 6.98 9.74 11.82
CA GLU A 5 5.53 9.95 11.90
C GLU A 5 4.74 8.66 11.59
N VAL A 6 5.15 7.94 10.55
CA VAL A 6 4.53 6.66 10.17
C VAL A 6 4.76 5.61 11.26
N CYS A 7 5.97 5.58 11.84
CA CYS A 7 6.25 4.69 12.99
C CYS A 7 5.33 4.99 14.17
N GLN A 8 5.07 6.26 14.46
CA GLN A 8 4.16 6.67 15.53
C GLN A 8 2.71 6.29 15.24
N TRP A 9 2.19 6.58 14.04
CA TRP A 9 0.80 6.28 13.69
C TRP A 9 0.51 4.78 13.64
N LEU A 10 1.49 3.98 13.23
CA LEU A 10 1.37 2.53 13.14
C LEU A 10 1.83 1.80 14.41
N SER A 11 2.24 2.54 15.44
CA SER A 11 2.77 2.01 16.70
C SER A 11 3.86 0.95 16.48
N LEU A 12 4.82 1.25 15.61
CA LEU A 12 5.93 0.35 15.30
C LEU A 12 6.91 0.32 16.47
N TYR A 13 7.33 -0.88 16.87
CA TYR A 13 8.30 -1.08 17.95
C TYR A 13 9.73 -0.70 17.53
N ASN A 14 10.00 -0.61 16.22
CA ASN A 14 11.26 -0.22 15.59
C ASN A 14 11.02 0.27 14.15
N GLU A 15 12.07 0.75 13.47
CA GLU A 15 12.05 0.95 12.02
C GLU A 15 12.02 -0.41 11.29
N GLU A 16 10.84 -1.03 11.24
CA GLU A 16 10.64 -2.23 10.43
C GLU A 16 10.30 -1.88 8.97
N PRO A 17 10.71 -2.71 7.99
CA PRO A 17 10.24 -2.57 6.61
C PRO A 17 8.71 -2.59 6.56
N CYS A 18 8.13 -1.64 5.82
CA CYS A 18 6.69 -1.52 5.65
C CYS A 18 6.28 -1.83 4.22
N LEU A 19 5.11 -2.42 4.05
CA LEU A 19 4.46 -2.54 2.75
C LEU A 19 3.76 -1.20 2.44
N GLN A 20 4.07 -0.61 1.29
CA GLN A 20 3.44 0.62 0.82
C GLN A 20 2.71 0.38 -0.50
N VAL A 21 1.42 0.70 -0.53
CA VAL A 21 0.58 0.66 -1.74
C VAL A 21 0.16 2.07 -2.10
N ILE A 22 0.44 2.48 -3.34
CA ILE A 22 -0.02 3.74 -3.91
C ILE A 22 -1.15 3.43 -4.89
N ARG A 23 -2.34 3.95 -4.62
CA ARG A 23 -3.54 3.74 -5.44
C ARG A 23 -3.97 5.04 -6.11
N ARG A 24 -4.24 4.98 -7.41
CA ARG A 24 -5.00 5.98 -8.15
C ARG A 24 -6.25 5.34 -8.72
N THR A 25 -7.40 5.94 -8.47
CA THR A 25 -8.67 5.55 -9.07
C THR A 25 -9.04 6.56 -10.13
N TRP A 26 -9.46 6.08 -11.30
CA TRP A 26 -9.80 6.90 -12.45
C TRP A 26 -11.27 6.71 -12.83
N SER A 27 -11.91 7.77 -13.30
CA SER A 27 -13.11 7.76 -14.12
C SER A 27 -12.76 8.19 -15.55
N SER A 28 -13.74 8.17 -16.44
CA SER A 28 -13.61 8.74 -17.79
C SER A 28 -13.22 10.22 -17.80
N GLU A 29 -13.54 10.96 -16.73
CA GLU A 29 -13.29 12.40 -16.59
C GLU A 29 -11.97 12.70 -15.87
N GLY A 30 -11.25 11.69 -15.40
CA GLY A 30 -9.92 11.85 -14.80
C GLY A 30 -9.74 11.11 -13.48
N ILE A 31 -8.78 11.55 -12.66
CA ILE A 31 -8.50 10.94 -11.36
C ILE A 31 -9.60 11.32 -10.37
N VAL A 32 -10.26 10.30 -9.81
CA VAL A 32 -11.27 10.50 -8.76
C VAL A 32 -10.71 10.32 -7.36
N SER A 33 -9.59 9.60 -7.19
CA SER A 33 -8.97 9.44 -5.87
C SER A 33 -7.49 9.06 -5.96
N PHE A 34 -6.71 9.55 -4.99
CA PHE A 34 -5.34 9.14 -4.72
C PHE A 34 -5.23 8.72 -3.25
N ALA A 35 -4.57 7.58 -2.99
CA ALA A 35 -4.30 7.11 -1.64
C ALA A 35 -2.91 6.50 -1.52
N ARG A 36 -2.25 6.75 -0.39
CA ARG A 36 -1.05 6.05 0.06
C ARG A 36 -1.41 5.23 1.29
N LEU A 37 -1.33 3.91 1.18
CA LEU A 37 -1.62 2.97 2.24
C LEU A 37 -0.30 2.36 2.70
N ILE A 38 -0.04 2.36 4.01
CA ILE A 38 1.18 1.83 4.62
C ILE A 38 0.79 0.86 5.73
N SER A 39 1.44 -0.31 5.76
CA SER A 39 1.21 -1.33 6.78
C SER A 39 2.52 -1.98 7.24
N PRO A 40 2.62 -2.43 8.51
CA PRO A 40 3.79 -3.15 9.02
C PRO A 40 4.10 -4.40 8.18
N GLY A 41 5.34 -4.57 7.72
CA GLY A 41 5.72 -5.66 6.82
C GLY A 41 5.66 -7.04 7.49
N SER A 42 5.82 -7.09 8.81
CA SER A 42 5.68 -8.32 9.60
C SER A 42 4.25 -8.89 9.64
N LYS A 43 3.22 -8.06 9.40
CA LYS A 43 1.81 -8.42 9.62
C LYS A 43 0.99 -8.59 8.35
N TYR A 44 1.45 -8.03 7.22
CA TYR A 44 0.65 -7.96 6.00
C TYR A 44 1.42 -8.43 4.78
N ARG A 45 0.72 -9.13 3.89
CA ARG A 45 1.23 -9.56 2.58
C ARG A 45 0.27 -9.13 1.48
N LEU A 46 0.81 -8.60 0.39
CA LEU A 46 0.03 -8.31 -0.81
C LEU A 46 -0.09 -9.57 -1.66
N GLY A 47 -1.31 -10.00 -1.95
CA GLY A 47 -1.60 -11.09 -2.89
C GLY A 47 -2.52 -10.61 -4.01
N GLY A 48 -2.43 -11.24 -5.17
CA GLY A 48 -3.30 -10.96 -6.32
C GLY A 48 -3.56 -12.23 -7.11
N HIS A 49 -4.78 -12.37 -7.64
CA HIS A 49 -5.12 -13.43 -8.58
C HIS A 49 -5.04 -12.86 -10.00
N LEU A 50 -4.18 -13.43 -10.84
CA LEU A 50 -3.99 -12.99 -12.22
C LEU A 50 -4.64 -14.01 -13.15
N THR A 51 -5.69 -13.59 -13.84
CA THR A 51 -6.34 -14.41 -14.86
C THR A 51 -5.80 -13.98 -16.22
N PHE A 52 -5.03 -14.86 -16.86
CA PHE A 52 -4.55 -14.65 -18.22
C PHE A 52 -5.50 -15.35 -19.19
N LYS A 53 -6.05 -14.62 -20.15
CA LYS A 53 -6.75 -15.24 -21.28
C LYS A 53 -5.71 -15.79 -22.25
N ARG A 54 -5.77 -17.09 -22.54
CA ARG A 54 -5.00 -17.70 -23.63
C ARG A 54 -5.63 -17.26 -24.95
N HIS A 55 -4.81 -16.69 -25.83
CA HIS A 55 -5.08 -16.57 -27.26
C HIS A 55 -4.65 -17.85 -27.96
#